data_AF-A0A9D4WCC7-F1
#
_entry.id   AF-A0A9D4WCC7-F1
#
_cell.length_a   1.000
_cell.length_b   1.000
_cell.length_c   1.000
_cell.angle_alpha   90.00
_cell.angle_beta   90.00
_cell.angle_gamma   90.00
#
_symmetry.space_group_name_H-M   'P 1'
#
loop_
_entity.id
_entity.type
_entity.pdbx_description
1 polymer ?
#
loop_
_entity_poly.entity_id
_entity_poly.type
_entity_poly.pdbx_seq_one_letter_code
_entity_poly.pdbx_strand_id
1 'polypeptide(L)'
;SKVGDDLPPIVLVHGIFGFGKGRLGGLSYFAGAEKKDERVLVPDLGSLTSIYDRARELFYYLKGGQVDYGEEHSKECGHSQFGRIYEQEHYSEWDEDHPLHFVGHSAGAQVVRVLQQMLADKVGIGIGLNFMFFFQHFDWQTLTKCCV
;
A
#
# COMPACT_ATOMS: atom_id res chain seq x y z
N SER A 1 -15.89 -18.82 -20.26
CA SER A 1 -16.04 -17.65 -19.38
C SER A 1 -15.07 -17.83 -18.24
N LYS A 2 -13.97 -17.05 -18.19
CA LYS A 2 -13.01 -17.16 -17.08
C LYS A 2 -13.64 -16.47 -15.87
N VAL A 3 -14.02 -17.24 -14.85
CA VAL A 3 -14.54 -16.77 -13.55
C VAL A 3 -13.45 -15.99 -12.74
N GLY A 4 -12.32 -15.64 -13.36
CA GLY A 4 -11.12 -15.14 -12.69
C GLY A 4 -10.83 -13.66 -12.86
N ASP A 5 -11.43 -12.96 -13.82
CA ASP A 5 -11.05 -11.57 -14.14
C ASP A 5 -11.81 -10.52 -13.31
N ASP A 6 -12.79 -10.93 -12.48
CA ASP A 6 -13.65 -10.05 -11.67
C ASP A 6 -13.27 -9.98 -10.17
N LEU A 7 -12.23 -10.69 -9.73
CA LEU A 7 -11.88 -10.74 -8.30
C LEU A 7 -10.80 -9.72 -7.93
N PRO A 8 -11.01 -8.90 -6.88
CA PRO A 8 -10.04 -7.90 -6.46
C PRO A 8 -8.68 -8.53 -6.09
N PRO A 9 -7.55 -7.88 -6.45
CA PRO A 9 -6.23 -8.37 -6.05
C PRO A 9 -6.06 -8.43 -4.54
N ILE A 10 -5.21 -9.34 -4.07
CA ILE A 10 -4.92 -9.52 -2.64
C ILE A 10 -3.52 -8.98 -2.35
N VAL A 11 -3.41 -8.04 -1.41
CA VAL A 11 -2.15 -7.46 -0.97
C VAL A 11 -1.76 -8.02 0.39
N LEU A 12 -0.69 -8.81 0.44
CA LEU A 12 -0.17 -9.40 1.67
C LEU A 12 0.87 -8.48 2.31
N VAL A 13 0.52 -7.90 3.46
CA VAL A 13 1.36 -6.91 4.16
C VAL A 13 2.06 -7.58 5.34
N HIS A 14 3.38 -7.67 5.28
CA HIS A 14 4.18 -8.38 6.28
C HIS A 14 4.32 -7.61 7.61
N GLY A 15 4.77 -8.29 8.66
CA GLY A 15 5.06 -7.68 9.96
C GLY A 15 6.52 -7.22 10.11
N ILE A 16 6.93 -6.96 11.35
CA ILE A 16 8.34 -6.73 11.72
C ILE A 16 9.14 -8.00 11.36
N PHE A 17 10.34 -7.84 10.82
CA PHE A 17 11.17 -8.92 10.22
C PHE A 17 10.57 -9.64 9.00
N GLY A 18 9.47 -9.12 8.45
CA GLY A 18 8.99 -9.62 7.16
C GLY A 18 9.82 -9.15 5.99
N PHE A 19 9.77 -9.92 4.90
CA PHE A 19 10.54 -9.68 3.69
C PHE A 19 9.67 -9.97 2.47
N GLY A 20 9.79 -9.13 1.44
CA GLY A 20 9.15 -9.37 0.16
C GLY A 20 9.80 -10.50 -0.64
N LYS A 21 9.20 -10.81 -1.79
CA LYS A 21 9.61 -11.91 -2.69
C LYS A 21 11.10 -11.80 -3.03
N GLY A 22 11.86 -12.84 -2.70
CA GLY A 22 13.25 -13.01 -3.15
C GLY A 22 14.35 -12.37 -2.28
N ARG A 23 14.02 -11.66 -1.19
CA ARG A 23 15.03 -10.95 -0.37
C ARG A 23 15.93 -11.87 0.48
N LEU A 24 15.49 -13.10 0.76
CA LEU A 24 16.21 -14.06 1.63
C LEU A 24 16.42 -15.42 0.96
N GLY A 25 17.07 -15.43 -0.21
CA GLY A 25 17.55 -16.66 -0.85
C GLY A 25 16.46 -17.68 -1.23
N GLY A 26 15.22 -17.23 -1.45
CA GLY A 26 14.08 -18.09 -1.83
C GLY A 26 13.14 -18.48 -0.69
N LEU A 27 13.38 -18.02 0.54
CA LEU A 27 12.40 -18.13 1.63
C LEU A 27 11.24 -17.14 1.41
N SER A 28 10.02 -17.63 1.59
CA SER A 28 8.80 -16.83 1.54
C SER A 28 8.33 -16.52 2.96
N TYR A 29 8.14 -15.23 3.26
CA TYR A 29 7.55 -14.81 4.54
C TYR A 29 6.11 -15.31 4.69
N PHE A 30 5.39 -15.46 3.58
CA PHE A 30 4.02 -15.99 3.53
C PHE A 30 3.95 -17.45 3.08
N ALA A 31 5.00 -18.23 3.31
CA ALA A 31 5.06 -19.67 3.03
C ALA A 31 4.68 -20.07 1.57
N GLY A 32 4.93 -19.19 0.60
CA GLY A 32 4.71 -19.41 -0.83
C GLY A 32 3.37 -18.93 -1.36
N ALA A 33 2.58 -18.18 -0.57
CA ALA A 33 1.34 -17.57 -1.04
C ALA A 33 1.55 -16.67 -2.27
N GLU A 34 2.71 -16.01 -2.39
CA GLU A 34 3.06 -15.18 -3.56
C GLU A 34 3.30 -15.96 -4.87
N LYS A 35 3.25 -17.29 -4.84
CA LYS A 35 3.39 -18.16 -6.02
C LYS A 35 2.05 -18.81 -6.43
N LYS A 36 1.00 -18.60 -5.66
CA LYS A 36 -0.30 -19.24 -5.90
C LYS A 36 -1.12 -18.56 -6.97
N ASP A 37 -0.94 -17.24 -7.14
CA ASP A 37 -1.69 -16.44 -8.10
C ASP A 37 -0.92 -15.15 -8.42
N GLU A 38 -0.95 -14.69 -9.69
CA GLU A 38 -0.33 -13.43 -10.10
C GLU A 38 -1.04 -12.21 -9.49
N ARG A 39 -2.29 -12.37 -9.02
CA ARG A 39 -3.08 -11.34 -8.34
C ARG A 39 -2.71 -11.14 -6.87
N VAL A 40 -1.78 -11.94 -6.33
CA VAL A 40 -1.29 -11.79 -4.95
C VAL A 40 -0.05 -10.90 -4.94
N LEU A 41 -0.23 -9.67 -4.49
CA LEU A 41 0.83 -8.68 -4.33
C LEU A 41 1.49 -8.82 -2.96
N VAL A 42 2.82 -8.85 -2.92
CA VAL A 42 3.59 -8.96 -1.66
C VAL A 42 4.62 -7.83 -1.59
N PRO A 43 4.19 -6.63 -1.16
CA PRO A 43 5.07 -5.47 -1.05
C PRO A 43 6.22 -5.73 -0.06
N ASP A 44 7.44 -5.35 -0.46
CA ASP A 44 8.61 -5.34 0.41
C ASP A 44 8.72 -3.99 1.13
N LEU A 45 8.02 -3.84 2.24
CA LEU A 45 8.01 -2.63 3.06
C LEU A 45 9.21 -2.66 4.02
N GLY A 46 9.84 -1.52 4.33
CA GLY A 46 10.98 -1.51 5.24
C GLY A 46 10.67 -2.21 6.58
N SER A 47 11.29 -3.36 6.87
CA SER A 47 10.88 -4.25 7.98
C SER A 47 11.13 -3.68 9.39
N LEU A 48 11.94 -2.64 9.48
CA LEU A 48 12.30 -1.92 10.71
C LEU A 48 11.86 -0.45 10.69
N THR A 49 11.07 -0.04 9.70
CA THR A 49 10.57 1.35 9.59
C THR A 49 9.25 1.52 10.35
N SER A 50 8.87 2.78 10.62
CA SER A 50 7.66 3.09 11.38
C SER A 50 6.39 2.59 10.67
N ILE A 51 5.30 2.33 11.39
CA ILE A 51 4.02 1.92 10.78
C ILE A 51 3.51 2.98 9.79
N TYR A 52 3.72 4.25 10.13
CA TYR A 52 3.34 5.40 9.29
C TYR A 52 4.13 5.39 7.97
N ASP A 53 5.45 5.23 8.01
CA ASP A 53 6.29 5.17 6.81
C ASP A 53 5.95 3.99 5.93
N ARG A 54 5.69 2.83 6.55
CA ARG A 54 5.27 1.61 5.83
C ARG A 54 3.93 1.79 5.15
N ALA A 55 3.01 2.57 5.72
CA ALA A 55 1.72 2.88 5.08
C ALA A 55 1.91 3.79 3.86
N ARG A 56 2.78 4.80 3.96
CA ARG A 56 3.17 5.65 2.82
C ARG A 56 3.83 4.81 1.72
N GLU A 57 4.80 3.97 2.07
CA GLU A 57 5.47 3.07 1.12
C GLU A 57 4.48 2.11 0.44
N LEU A 58 3.52 1.58 1.18
CA LEU A 58 2.48 0.71 0.63
C LEU A 58 1.62 1.42 -0.42
N PHE A 59 1.24 2.68 -0.16
CA PHE A 59 0.50 3.48 -1.13
C PHE A 59 1.30 3.67 -2.43
N TYR A 60 2.54 4.14 -2.33
CA TYR A 60 3.39 4.39 -3.50
C TYR A 60 3.85 3.10 -4.19
N TYR A 61 3.92 1.97 -3.50
CA TYR A 61 4.11 0.67 -4.15
C TYR A 61 2.96 0.34 -5.09
N LEU A 62 1.72 0.59 -4.68
CA LEU A 62 0.53 0.28 -5.47
C LEU A 62 0.37 1.28 -6.63
N LYS A 63 0.42 2.58 -6.32
CA LYS A 63 0.18 3.66 -7.28
C LYS A 63 1.40 4.14 -8.06
N GLY A 64 2.60 3.69 -7.70
CA GLY A 64 3.86 4.20 -8.23
C GLY A 64 4.19 5.60 -7.71
N GLY A 65 5.40 6.07 -8.07
CA GLY A 65 5.90 7.40 -7.72
C GLY A 65 6.95 7.42 -6.61
N GLN A 66 7.36 8.61 -6.21
CA GLN A 66 8.33 8.82 -5.14
C GLN A 66 7.63 8.83 -3.79
N VAL A 67 8.12 8.01 -2.85
CA VAL A 67 7.59 8.01 -1.49
C VAL A 67 7.82 9.37 -0.86
N ASP A 68 6.73 10.02 -0.47
CA ASP A 68 6.72 11.21 0.38
C ASP A 68 6.19 10.81 1.76
N TYR A 69 7.03 10.92 2.79
CA TYR A 69 6.68 10.67 4.18
C TYR A 69 5.99 11.88 4.84
N GLY A 70 6.03 13.05 4.19
CA GLY A 70 5.47 14.30 4.69
C GLY A 70 6.50 15.10 5.49
N GLU A 71 6.58 16.39 5.20
CA GLU A 71 7.59 17.30 5.75
C GLU A 71 7.58 17.36 7.29
N GLU A 72 6.40 17.50 7.89
CA GLU A 72 6.22 17.59 9.35
C GLU A 72 6.67 16.30 10.04
N HIS A 73 6.15 15.14 9.60
CA HIS A 73 6.52 13.84 10.14
C HIS A 73 8.03 13.60 10.09
N SER A 74 8.65 13.89 8.94
CA SER A 74 10.08 13.70 8.73
C SER A 74 10.94 14.61 9.59
N LYS A 75 10.49 15.85 9.85
CA LYS A 75 11.15 16.76 10.81
C LYS A 75 11.05 16.24 12.24
N GLU A 76 9.87 15.79 12.67
CA GLU A 76 9.63 15.29 14.02
C GLU A 76 10.39 13.99 14.31
N CYS A 77 10.42 13.08 13.34
CA CYS A 77 11.05 11.77 13.48
C CYS A 77 12.53 11.75 13.03
N GLY A 78 13.04 12.86 12.49
CA GLY A 78 14.46 13.04 12.16
C GLY A 78 14.95 12.20 10.97
N HIS A 79 14.13 12.02 9.93
CA HIS A 79 14.51 11.32 8.70
C HIS A 79 14.20 12.15 7.44
N SER A 80 14.64 11.66 6.27
CA SER A 80 14.35 12.30 4.98
C SER A 80 12.83 12.28 4.70
N GLN A 81 12.31 13.40 4.16
CA GLN A 81 10.94 13.48 3.66
C GLN A 81 10.69 12.54 2.48
N PHE A 82 11.66 12.41 1.59
CA PHE A 82 11.51 11.59 0.39
C PHE A 82 12.25 10.27 0.54
N GLY A 83 11.57 9.19 0.16
CA GLY A 83 12.07 7.82 0.15
C GLY A 83 12.36 7.32 -1.26
N ARG A 84 12.24 6.00 -1.43
CA ARG A 84 12.45 5.31 -2.71
C ARG A 84 11.46 5.74 -3.78
N ILE A 85 11.85 5.55 -5.04
CA ILE A 85 10.99 5.73 -6.20
C ILE A 85 10.50 4.36 -6.65
N TYR A 86 9.18 4.20 -6.78
CA TYR A 86 8.55 3.05 -7.42
C TYR A 86 8.26 3.41 -8.87
N GLU A 87 9.12 2.95 -9.78
CA GLU A 87 8.97 3.18 -11.23
C GLU A 87 7.82 2.36 -11.84
N GLN A 88 7.46 1.24 -11.20
CA GLN A 88 6.39 0.37 -11.63
C GLN A 88 5.18 0.54 -10.71
N GLU A 89 4.03 0.78 -11.32
CA GLU A 89 2.73 0.77 -10.65
C GLU A 89 2.26 -0.69 -10.55
N HIS A 90 2.08 -1.19 -9.33
CA HIS A 90 1.65 -2.58 -9.13
C HIS A 90 0.13 -2.74 -9.22
N TYR A 91 -0.65 -1.67 -9.04
CA TYR A 91 -2.09 -1.64 -9.28
C TYR A 91 -2.57 -0.21 -9.52
N SER A 92 -2.37 0.28 -10.75
CA SER A 92 -2.63 1.66 -11.15
C SER A 92 -4.11 2.04 -11.14
N GLU A 93 -4.97 1.08 -11.49
CA GLU A 93 -6.42 1.23 -11.57
C GLU A 93 -7.12 1.30 -10.21
N TRP A 94 -6.40 1.16 -9.08
CA TRP A 94 -6.99 1.16 -7.75
C TRP A 94 -7.92 2.36 -7.48
N ASP A 95 -9.22 2.10 -7.40
CA ASP A 95 -10.24 3.08 -7.06
C ASP A 95 -11.42 2.39 -6.37
N GLU A 96 -12.60 3.01 -6.38
CA GLU A 96 -13.79 2.45 -5.74
C GLU A 96 -14.42 1.30 -6.52
N ASP A 97 -14.30 1.32 -7.85
CA ASP A 97 -14.80 0.28 -8.72
C ASP A 97 -13.78 -0.88 -8.85
N HIS A 98 -12.51 -0.62 -8.54
CA HIS A 98 -11.40 -1.57 -8.57
C HIS A 98 -10.73 -1.68 -7.18
N PRO A 99 -11.41 -2.29 -6.18
CA PRO A 99 -10.90 -2.36 -4.81
C PRO A 99 -9.69 -3.29 -4.65
N LEU A 100 -9.07 -3.26 -3.46
CA LEU A 100 -8.01 -4.16 -3.04
C LEU A 100 -8.38 -4.88 -1.74
N HIS A 101 -8.04 -6.16 -1.64
CA HIS A 101 -8.14 -6.91 -0.40
C HIS A 101 -6.81 -6.93 0.33
N PHE A 102 -6.76 -6.40 1.55
CA PHE A 102 -5.53 -6.34 2.34
C PHE A 102 -5.50 -7.43 3.41
N VAL A 103 -4.43 -8.22 3.44
CA VAL A 103 -4.18 -9.20 4.51
C VAL A 103 -2.89 -8.83 5.22
N GLY A 104 -3.02 -8.23 6.40
CA GLY A 104 -1.89 -7.86 7.24
C GLY A 104 -1.53 -8.94 8.25
N HIS A 105 -0.28 -9.38 8.28
CA HIS A 105 0.24 -10.25 9.35
C HIS A 105 0.99 -9.43 10.41
N SER A 106 0.66 -9.63 11.69
CA SER A 106 1.30 -8.93 12.82
C SER A 106 1.25 -7.40 12.64
N ALA A 107 2.39 -6.70 12.69
CA ALA A 107 2.50 -5.27 12.44
C ALA A 107 1.98 -4.84 11.06
N GLY A 108 1.91 -5.76 10.08
CA GLY A 108 1.31 -5.48 8.78
C GLY A 108 -0.18 -5.14 8.86
N ALA A 109 -0.91 -5.68 9.84
CA ALA A 109 -2.31 -5.30 10.06
C ALA A 109 -2.43 -3.84 10.53
N GLN A 110 -1.47 -3.35 11.32
CA GLN A 110 -1.43 -1.95 11.74
C GLN A 110 -1.10 -1.03 10.56
N VAL A 111 -0.20 -1.44 9.66
CA VAL A 111 0.10 -0.70 8.43
C VAL A 111 -1.15 -0.50 7.57
N VAL A 112 -1.93 -1.57 7.36
CA VAL A 112 -3.18 -1.51 6.59
C VAL A 112 -4.18 -0.55 7.23
N ARG A 113 -4.35 -0.62 8.56
CA ARG A 113 -5.25 0.28 9.29
C ARG A 113 -4.84 1.75 9.19
N VAL A 114 -3.54 2.02 9.31
CA VAL A 114 -3.02 3.39 9.18
C VAL A 114 -3.19 3.89 7.75
N LEU A 115 -2.95 3.05 6.74
CA LEU A 115 -3.22 3.41 5.35
C LEU A 115 -4.70 3.76 5.13
N GLN A 116 -5.61 2.91 5.62
CA GLN A 116 -7.06 3.19 5.57
C GLN A 116 -7.38 4.54 6.25
N GLN A 117 -6.80 4.81 7.42
CA GLN A 117 -6.99 6.07 8.13
C GLN A 117 -6.47 7.28 7.36
N MET A 118 -5.28 7.18 6.73
CA MET A 118 -4.71 8.27 5.92
C MET A 118 -5.60 8.61 4.71
N LEU A 119 -6.08 7.58 4.02
CA LEU A 119 -7.01 7.72 2.89
C LEU A 119 -8.33 8.33 3.34
N ALA A 120 -8.79 7.95 4.54
CA ALA A 120 -9.97 8.51 5.16
C ALA A 120 -9.76 10.01 5.49
N ASP A 121 -8.76 10.35 6.29
CA ASP A 121 -8.62 11.70 6.83
C ASP A 121 -8.14 12.75 5.80
N LYS A 122 -7.93 12.34 4.54
CA LYS A 122 -7.33 13.18 3.49
C LYS A 122 -6.00 13.80 3.92
N VAL A 123 -5.30 13.15 4.86
CA VAL A 123 -3.96 13.56 5.27
C VAL A 123 -3.11 13.48 4.02
N GLY A 124 -2.46 14.59 3.66
CA GLY A 124 -1.75 14.82 2.40
C GLY A 124 -0.71 13.75 2.06
N ILE A 125 -1.18 12.60 1.59
CA ILE A 125 -0.48 11.77 0.65
C ILE A 125 -0.32 12.68 -0.56
N GLY A 126 0.91 13.08 -0.89
CA GLY A 126 1.23 14.11 -1.89
C GLY A 126 0.80 13.71 -3.30
N ILE A 127 -0.51 13.61 -3.50
CA ILE A 127 -1.15 13.36 -4.78
C ILE A 127 -1.18 14.69 -5.52
N GLY A 128 -0.47 14.77 -6.65
CA GLY A 128 -0.41 15.98 -7.45
C GLY A 128 -1.80 16.51 -7.82
N LEU A 129 -1.88 17.81 -8.16
CA LEU A 129 -3.13 18.55 -8.43
C LEU A 129 -4.14 17.85 -9.38
N ASN A 130 -3.69 16.96 -10.27
CA ASN A 130 -4.59 16.15 -11.11
C ASN A 130 -5.40 15.11 -10.33
N PHE A 131 -4.89 14.58 -9.22
CA PHE A 131 -5.60 13.63 -8.36
C PHE A 131 -6.54 14.33 -7.37
N MET A 132 -6.23 15.56 -6.97
CA MET A 132 -7.11 16.38 -6.12
C MET A 132 -8.44 16.68 -6.82
N PHE A 133 -8.45 16.75 -8.16
CA PHE A 133 -9.68 16.83 -8.96
C PHE A 133 -10.49 15.53 -8.99
N PHE A 134 -9.85 14.36 -8.92
CA PHE A 134 -10.53 13.07 -8.89
C PHE A 134 -11.28 12.87 -7.56
N PHE A 135 -10.71 13.32 -6.44
CA PHE A 135 -11.32 13.18 -5.10
C PHE A 135 -12.37 14.24 -4.73
N GLN A 136 -12.56 15.29 -5.53
CA GLN A 136 -13.62 16.28 -5.27
C GLN A 136 -15.04 15.80 -5.61
N HIS A 137 -15.18 14.68 -6.32
CA HIS A 137 -16.48 14.15 -6.76
C HIS A 137 -16.96 12.90 -6.00
N PHE A 138 -16.21 12.41 -5.00
CA PHE A 138 -16.51 11.14 -4.33
C PHE A 138 -17.15 11.31 -2.94
N ASP A 139 -18.29 10.62 -2.76
CA ASP A 139 -19.03 10.52 -1.51
C ASP A 139 -18.31 9.58 -0.54
N TRP A 140 -18.19 10.05 0.69
CA TRP A 140 -17.35 9.58 1.78
C TRP A 140 -17.72 8.19 2.33
N GLN A 141 -18.95 7.72 2.11
CA GLN A 141 -19.34 6.33 2.46
C GLN A 141 -18.76 5.27 1.51
N THR A 142 -18.07 5.68 0.44
CA THR A 142 -17.69 4.80 -0.67
C THR A 142 -16.21 4.38 -0.60
N LEU A 143 -15.32 5.23 -0.09
CA LEU A 143 -13.89 4.92 0.10
C LEU A 143 -13.60 3.83 1.15
N THR A 144 -14.45 3.65 2.15
CA THR A 144 -14.32 2.54 3.11
C THR A 144 -14.62 1.17 2.48
N LYS A 145 -15.26 1.13 1.31
CA LYS A 145 -15.53 -0.11 0.57
C LYS A 145 -14.36 -0.54 -0.32
N CYS A 146 -13.36 0.32 -0.55
CA CYS A 146 -12.18 0.02 -1.36
C CYS A 146 -11.19 -0.94 -0.71
N CYS A 147 -11.26 -1.09 0.61
CA CYS A 147 -10.34 -1.85 1.45
C CYS A 147 -11.16 -2.76 2.38
N VAL A 148 -11.58 -3.92 1.88
CA VAL A 148 -12.25 -4.97 2.68
C VAL A 148 -11.29 -6.08 3.00
#